data_AF-A0A1B9PPY9-F1
#
_entry.id   AF-A0A1B9PPY9-F1
#
_cell.length_a   1.000
_cell.length_b   1.000
_cell.length_c   1.000
_cell.angle_alpha   90.00
_cell.angle_beta   90.00
_cell.angle_gamma   90.00
#
_symmetry.space_group_name_H-M   'P 1'
#
loop_
_entity.id
_entity.type
_entity.pdbx_description
1 polymer ?
#
loop_
_entity_poly.entity_id
_entity_poly.type
_entity_poly.pdbx_seq_one_letter_code
_entity_poly.pdbx_strand_id
1 'polypeptide(L)'
;MSDKKSISEADLLLIANQIIQDHENYAEGMRTTSVEEKDEVLVFKGEYFLSEEGLPTEKTTAVFNMFKHLAHQLSKEFSVK
;
A
#
# COMPACT_ATOMS: atom_id res chain seq x y z
N MET A 1 -22.93 -6.97 -3.61
CA MET A 1 -22.15 -7.85 -2.71
C MET A 1 -20.81 -8.01 -3.39
N SER A 2 -19.77 -7.35 -2.90
CA SER A 2 -18.45 -7.45 -3.52
C SER A 2 -17.93 -8.87 -3.29
N ASP A 3 -17.62 -9.62 -4.36
CA ASP A 3 -17.07 -11.01 -4.31
C ASP A 3 -15.62 -11.06 -3.80
N LYS A 4 -15.24 -10.11 -2.94
CA LYS A 4 -13.89 -9.96 -2.42
C LYS A 4 -13.57 -11.09 -1.46
N LYS A 5 -12.36 -11.63 -1.56
CA LYS A 5 -11.82 -12.64 -0.66
C LYS A 5 -11.45 -11.96 0.67
N SER A 6 -11.92 -12.52 1.78
CA SER A 6 -11.44 -12.09 3.08
C SER A 6 -10.00 -12.53 3.28
N ILE A 7 -9.16 -11.63 3.79
CA ILE A 7 -7.74 -11.88 4.04
C ILE A 7 -7.34 -11.24 5.37
N SER A 8 -6.32 -11.81 6.03
CA SER A 8 -5.74 -11.18 7.21
C SER A 8 -4.89 -9.97 6.80
N GLU A 9 -4.75 -8.99 7.70
CA GLU A 9 -3.84 -7.86 7.48
C GLU A 9 -2.41 -8.35 7.19
N ALA A 10 -1.91 -9.33 7.95
CA ALA A 10 -0.57 -9.86 7.80
C ALA A 10 -0.32 -10.48 6.41
N ASP A 11 -1.24 -11.32 5.93
CA ASP A 11 -1.12 -11.95 4.61
C ASP A 11 -1.22 -10.91 3.48
N LEU A 12 -2.12 -9.93 3.64
CA LEU A 12 -2.25 -8.86 2.66
C LEU A 12 -1.00 -7.98 2.60
N LEU A 13 -0.37 -7.69 3.74
CA LEU A 13 0.90 -6.95 3.79
C LEU A 13 2.05 -7.73 3.15
N LEU A 14 2.08 -9.07 3.26
CA LEU A 14 3.07 -9.89 2.55
C LEU A 14 2.90 -9.77 1.03
N ILE A 15 1.67 -9.91 0.53
CA ILE A 15 1.36 -9.75 -0.90
C ILE A 15 1.72 -8.34 -1.37
N ALA A 16 1.29 -7.31 -0.63
CA ALA A 16 1.53 -5.93 -0.98
C ALA A 16 3.02 -5.58 -1.02
N ASN A 17 3.81 -6.04 -0.04
CA ASN A 17 5.26 -5.81 -0.03
C ASN A 17 5.99 -6.57 -1.14
N GLN A 18 5.51 -7.74 -1.54
CA GLN A 18 6.04 -8.43 -2.73
C GLN A 18 5.80 -7.59 -3.99
N ILE A 19 4.57 -7.09 -4.20
CA ILE A 19 4.25 -6.21 -5.34
C ILE A 19 5.12 -4.95 -5.32
N ILE A 20 5.32 -4.33 -4.16
CA ILE A 20 6.20 -3.16 -4.02
C ILE A 20 7.62 -3.47 -4.49
N GLN A 21 8.19 -4.61 -4.07
CA GLN A 21 9.56 -4.99 -4.41
C GLN A 21 9.75 -5.32 -5.90
N ASP A 22 8.72 -5.88 -6.54
CA ASP A 22 8.76 -6.25 -7.96
C ASP A 22 8.45 -5.08 -8.91
N HIS A 23 8.00 -3.93 -8.38
CA HIS A 23 7.57 -2.81 -9.20
C HIS A 23 8.76 -1.95 -9.68
N GLU A 24 8.72 -1.51 -10.95
CA GLU A 24 9.81 -0.74 -11.59
C GLU A 24 10.21 0.55 -10.83
N ASN A 25 9.22 1.24 -10.25
CA ASN A 25 9.38 2.43 -9.41
C ASN A 25 9.71 2.15 -7.93
N TYR A 26 10.17 0.95 -7.59
CA TYR A 26 10.63 0.63 -6.24
C TYR A 26 11.77 1.56 -5.81
N ALA A 27 11.74 1.99 -4.55
CA ALA A 27 12.81 2.73 -3.91
C ALA A 27 13.24 2.00 -2.63
N GLU A 28 14.54 2.02 -2.33
CA GLU A 28 15.07 1.39 -1.12
C GLU A 28 14.34 1.86 0.15
N GLY A 29 13.87 0.90 0.94
CA GLY A 29 13.11 1.15 2.17
C GLY A 29 11.60 1.32 1.96
N MET A 30 11.11 1.34 0.71
CA MET A 30 9.68 1.42 0.42
C MET A 30 8.99 0.15 0.87
N ARG A 31 8.08 0.27 1.83
CA ARG A 31 7.29 -0.84 2.35
C ARG A 31 6.00 -0.35 2.97
N THR A 32 4.96 -1.18 2.92
CA THR A 32 3.75 -0.99 3.71
C THR A 32 3.85 -1.75 5.02
N THR A 33 3.42 -1.13 6.12
CA THR A 33 3.48 -1.69 7.48
C THR A 33 2.10 -1.91 8.10
N SER A 34 1.06 -1.29 7.53
CA SER A 34 -0.32 -1.50 7.97
C SER A 34 -1.29 -1.23 6.84
N VAL A 35 -2.49 -1.82 6.91
CA VAL A 35 -3.57 -1.58 5.96
C VAL A 35 -4.90 -1.52 6.69
N GLU A 36 -5.72 -0.53 6.34
CA GLU A 36 -7.11 -0.41 6.82
C GLU A 36 -8.06 -0.42 5.63
N GLU A 37 -9.28 -0.95 5.80
CA GLU A 37 -10.33 -0.82 4.78
C GLU A 37 -11.28 0.32 5.14
N LYS A 38 -11.48 1.25 4.20
CA LYS A 38 -12.37 2.41 4.32
C LYS A 38 -13.26 2.49 3.08
N ASP A 39 -14.57 2.47 3.26
CA ASP A 39 -15.55 2.55 2.16
C ASP A 39 -15.22 1.56 1.03
N GLU A 40 -14.93 0.31 1.39
CA GLU A 40 -14.52 -0.77 0.47
C GLU A 40 -13.18 -0.54 -0.27
N VAL A 41 -12.35 0.40 0.20
CA VAL A 41 -11.01 0.68 -0.34
C VAL A 41 -9.94 0.39 0.70
N LEU A 42 -8.94 -0.40 0.32
CA LEU A 42 -7.75 -0.66 1.12
C LEU A 42 -6.83 0.56 1.11
N VAL A 43 -6.48 1.05 2.29
CA VAL A 43 -5.60 2.19 2.52
C VAL A 43 -4.33 1.69 3.17
N PHE A 44 -3.25 1.63 2.37
CA PHE A 44 -1.92 1.22 2.81
C PHE A 44 -1.18 2.39 3.48
N LYS A 45 -0.43 2.09 4.54
CA LYS A 45 0.41 3.05 5.26
C LYS A 45 1.79 2.46 5.50
N GLY A 46 2.79 3.35 5.53
CA GLY A 46 4.20 2.96 5.69
C GLY A 46 5.09 4.19 5.70
N GLU A 47 6.34 4.01 5.27
CA GLU A 47 7.31 5.11 5.16
C GLU A 47 6.96 6.04 3.98
N TYR A 48 6.86 7.34 4.24
CA TYR A 48 6.50 8.36 3.22
C TYR A 48 7.71 9.17 2.74
N PHE A 49 8.89 8.97 3.32
CA PHE A 49 10.13 9.67 2.95
C PHE A 49 9.99 11.19 2.97
N LEU A 50 9.35 11.71 4.03
CA LEU A 50 9.23 13.14 4.24
C LEU A 50 10.59 13.74 4.64
N SER A 51 10.76 15.03 4.42
CA SER A 51 11.90 15.77 4.96
C SER A 51 11.86 15.82 6.49
N GLU A 52 12.94 16.30 7.12
CA GLU A 52 12.99 16.52 8.58
C GLU A 52 11.90 17.50 9.07
N GLU A 53 11.43 18.39 8.19
CA GLU A 53 10.33 19.34 8.45
C GLU A 53 8.95 18.73 8.19
N GLY A 54 8.88 17.45 7.77
CA GLY A 54 7.65 16.74 7.45
C GLY A 54 7.08 17.08 6.06
N LEU A 55 7.87 17.67 5.17
CA LEU A 55 7.42 18.05 3.83
C LEU A 55 7.61 16.91 2.82
N PRO A 56 6.71 16.77 1.82
CA PRO A 56 6.87 15.79 0.75
C PRO A 56 8.17 15.99 -0.04
N THR A 57 8.82 14.88 -0.39
CA THR A 57 9.98 14.83 -1.29
C THR A 57 9.63 14.14 -2.60
N GLU A 58 10.58 14.03 -3.53
CA GLU A 58 10.40 13.23 -4.74
C GLU A 58 10.07 11.75 -4.42
N LYS A 59 10.70 11.19 -3.38
CA LYS A 59 10.43 9.83 -2.90
C LYS A 59 9.02 9.69 -2.33
N THR A 60 8.49 10.74 -1.71
CA THR A 60 7.11 10.77 -1.22
C THR A 60 6.11 10.56 -2.36
N THR A 61 6.33 11.19 -3.50
CA THR A 61 5.49 11.01 -4.69
C THR A 61 5.51 9.56 -5.18
N ALA A 62 6.69 8.92 -5.20
CA ALA A 62 6.83 7.52 -5.59
C ALA A 62 6.04 6.58 -4.66
N VAL A 63 6.13 6.79 -3.34
CA VAL A 63 5.35 6.01 -2.36
C VAL A 63 3.85 6.21 -2.52
N PHE A 64 3.39 7.45 -2.70
CA PHE A 64 1.97 7.72 -2.89
C PHE A 64 1.41 7.01 -4.13
N ASN A 65 2.16 7.02 -5.23
CA ASN A 65 1.78 6.30 -6.44
C ASN A 65 1.77 4.79 -6.21
N MET A 66 2.73 4.26 -5.47
CA MET A 66 2.78 2.83 -5.12
C MET A 66 1.60 2.40 -4.25
N PHE A 67 1.32 3.13 -3.17
CA PHE A 67 0.19 2.82 -2.28
C PHE A 67 -1.15 2.98 -2.99
N LYS A 68 -1.27 3.97 -3.89
CA LYS A 68 -2.44 4.10 -4.77
C LYS A 68 -2.58 2.91 -5.72
N HIS A 69 -1.48 2.43 -6.30
CA HIS A 69 -1.48 1.24 -7.17
C HIS A 69 -1.94 0.00 -6.41
N LEU A 70 -1.39 -0.25 -5.22
CA LEU A 70 -1.81 -1.34 -4.34
C LEU A 70 -3.30 -1.24 -3.98
N ALA A 71 -3.76 -0.07 -3.55
CA ALA A 71 -5.16 0.18 -3.22
C ALA A 71 -6.07 -0.14 -4.41
N HIS A 72 -5.70 0.34 -5.61
CA HIS A 72 -6.51 0.12 -6.80
C HIS A 72 -6.58 -1.35 -7.23
N GLN A 73 -5.47 -2.08 -7.13
CA GLN A 73 -5.40 -3.49 -7.52
C GLN A 73 -6.05 -4.39 -6.48
N LEU A 74 -5.59 -4.30 -5.23
CA LEU A 74 -5.96 -5.25 -4.18
C LEU A 74 -7.38 -5.02 -3.64
N SER A 75 -7.91 -3.79 -3.68
CA SER A 75 -9.29 -3.54 -3.20
C SER A 75 -10.36 -4.18 -4.07
N LYS A 76 -10.03 -4.60 -5.30
CA LYS A 76 -10.93 -5.35 -6.18
C LYS A 76 -11.02 -6.81 -5.78
N GLU A 77 -9.96 -7.34 -5.16
CA GLU A 77 -9.78 -8.76 -4.91
C GLU A 77 -10.01 -9.12 -3.44
N PHE A 78 -9.65 -8.21 -2.53
CA PHE A 78 -9.55 -8.50 -1.10
C PHE A 78 -10.31 -7.51 -0.23
N SER A 79 -10.74 -8.00 0.92
CA SER A 79 -11.27 -7.22 2.04
C SER A 79 -10.59 -7.68 3.33
N VAL A 80 -10.20 -6.74 4.19
CA VAL A 80 -9.52 -7.03 5.46
C VAL A 80 -10.59 -7.16 6.54
N LYS A 81 -10.57 -8.30 7.26
CA LYS A 81 -11.50 -8.59 8.36
C LYS A 81 -10.82 -8.51 9.72
#